data_AF-A0A522WHA3-F1
#
_entry.id   AF-A0A522WHA3-F1
#
_cell.length_a   1.000
_cell.length_b   1.000
_cell.length_c   1.000
_cell.angle_alpha   90.00
_cell.angle_beta   90.00
_cell.angle_gamma   90.00
#
_symmetry.space_group_name_H-M   'P 1'
#
loop_
_entity.id
_entity.type
_entity.pdbx_description
1 polymer ?
#
loop_
_entity_poly.entity_id
_entity_poly.type
_entity_poly.pdbx_seq_one_letter_code
_entity_poly.pdbx_strand_id
1 'polypeptide(L)'
;MDISILSCRGQSEIKNIMRDIGVDSGGIEIMSPKAEICLVRVNRVGIFAANILKQEALSLGADTAVSKDTLTGKVKYTDCLIMGN
;
A
#
# COMPACT_ATOMS: atom_id res chain seq x y z
N MET A 1 -15.91 8.33 -8.91
CA MET A 1 -15.22 7.09 -8.49
C MET A 1 -14.23 7.55 -7.45
N ASP A 2 -14.58 7.34 -6.18
CA ASP A 2 -13.82 7.82 -5.03
C ASP A 2 -12.94 6.68 -4.52
N ILE A 3 -11.66 6.96 -4.35
CA ILE A 3 -10.67 6.01 -3.85
C ILE A 3 -10.17 6.56 -2.52
N SER A 4 -10.35 5.79 -1.46
CA SER A 4 -9.92 6.12 -0.10
C SER A 4 -8.98 5.06 0.43
N ILE A 5 -7.91 5.50 1.10
CA ILE A 5 -6.99 4.61 1.82
C ILE A 5 -7.59 4.34 3.21
N LEU A 6 -7.73 3.06 3.56
CA LEU A 6 -8.22 2.62 4.87
C LEU A 6 -7.03 2.11 5.69
N SER A 7 -6.84 2.65 6.90
CA SER A 7 -5.93 2.08 7.90
C SER A 7 -6.75 1.15 8.81
N CYS A 8 -6.46 -0.15 8.82
CA CYS A 8 -7.20 -1.12 9.63
C CYS A 8 -6.32 -1.65 10.76
N ARG A 9 -6.79 -1.60 12.00
CA ARG A 9 -6.04 -2.11 13.16
C ARG A 9 -6.44 -3.55 13.46
N GLY A 10 -6.03 -4.45 12.57
CA GLY A 10 -6.09 -5.90 12.75
C GLY A 10 -7.24 -6.61 12.04
N GLN A 11 -7.16 -7.95 12.00
CA GLN A 11 -8.10 -8.81 11.28
C GLN A 11 -9.59 -8.53 11.51
N SER A 12 -10.00 -8.23 12.75
CA SER A 12 -11.43 -8.08 13.05
C SER A 12 -12.08 -6.93 12.28
N GLU A 13 -11.37 -5.81 12.11
CA GLU A 13 -11.84 -4.64 11.37
C GLU A 13 -11.88 -4.92 9.86
N ILE A 14 -10.86 -5.59 9.34
CA ILE A 14 -10.80 -6.07 7.95
C ILE A 14 -11.97 -7.01 7.64
N LYS A 15 -12.24 -7.99 8.52
CA LYS A 15 -13.37 -8.92 8.37
C LYS A 15 -14.71 -8.19 8.40
N ASN A 16 -14.85 -7.14 9.22
CA ASN A 16 -16.06 -6.32 9.28
C ASN A 16 -16.26 -5.55 7.96
N ILE A 17 -15.22 -4.85 7.48
CA ILE A 17 -15.27 -4.12 6.19
C ILE A 17 -15.64 -5.07 5.05
N MET A 18 -15.02 -6.26 5.01
CA MET A 18 -15.32 -7.27 3.99
C MET A 18 -16.77 -7.79 4.10
N ARG A 19 -17.31 -7.93 5.30
CA ARG A 19 -18.74 -8.27 5.49
C ARG A 19 -19.66 -7.15 5.02
N ASP A 20 -19.32 -5.90 5.31
CA ASP A 20 -20.13 -4.73 4.94
C ASP A 20 -20.23 -4.55 3.42
N ILE A 21 -19.17 -4.91 2.67
CA ILE A 21 -19.18 -4.92 1.20
C ILE A 21 -19.78 -6.20 0.59
N GLY A 22 -20.21 -7.16 1.41
CA GLY A 22 -20.87 -8.39 0.96
C GLY A 22 -19.93 -9.48 0.43
N VAL A 23 -18.68 -9.55 0.90
CA VAL A 23 -17.77 -10.65 0.56
C VAL A 23 -18.26 -11.96 1.18
N ASP A 24 -18.12 -13.06 0.44
CA ASP A 24 -18.41 -14.41 0.93
C ASP A 24 -17.61 -14.77 2.20
N SER A 25 -18.22 -15.51 3.12
CA SER A 25 -17.62 -15.86 4.40
C SER A 25 -16.35 -16.71 4.28
N GLY A 26 -16.29 -17.62 3.30
CA GLY A 26 -15.07 -18.37 2.98
C GLY A 26 -13.99 -17.48 2.39
N GLY A 27 -14.38 -16.52 1.55
CA GLY A 27 -13.49 -15.49 1.03
C GLY A 27 -12.88 -14.62 2.14
N ILE A 28 -13.68 -14.18 3.11
CA ILE A 28 -13.23 -13.36 4.25
C ILE A 28 -12.15 -14.07 5.05
N GLU A 29 -12.33 -15.35 5.37
CA GLU A 29 -11.34 -16.10 6.15
C GLU A 29 -10.01 -16.28 5.41
N ILE A 30 -10.04 -16.39 4.07
CA ILE A 30 -8.84 -16.49 3.24
C ILE A 30 -8.14 -15.13 3.06
N MET A 31 -8.92 -14.05 2.94
CA MET A 31 -8.41 -12.72 2.59
C MET A 31 -8.03 -11.87 3.80
N SER A 32 -8.71 -12.06 4.93
CA SER A 32 -8.44 -11.33 6.17
C SER A 32 -6.96 -11.40 6.62
N PRO A 33 -6.28 -12.57 6.63
CA PRO A 33 -4.84 -12.64 6.93
C PRO A 33 -3.95 -11.92 5.90
N LYS A 34 -4.37 -11.85 4.64
CA LYS A 34 -3.60 -11.21 3.56
C LYS A 34 -3.73 -9.69 3.60
N ALA A 35 -4.84 -9.19 4.12
CA ALA A 35 -5.14 -7.78 4.20
C ALA A 35 -4.43 -7.06 5.36
N GLU A 36 -3.81 -7.78 6.30
CA GLU A 36 -2.92 -7.20 7.33
C GLU A 36 -1.62 -6.63 6.74
N ILE A 37 -1.27 -6.98 5.51
CA ILE A 37 -0.09 -6.44 4.82
C ILE A 37 -0.53 -5.96 3.44
N CYS A 38 -0.68 -4.64 3.28
CA CYS A 38 -0.91 -4.06 1.96
C CYS A 38 0.42 -3.94 1.21
N LEU A 39 0.62 -4.78 0.18
CA LEU A 39 1.78 -4.77 -0.71
C LEU A 39 1.36 -4.33 -2.11
N VAL A 40 1.77 -3.12 -2.52
CA VAL A 40 1.43 -2.56 -3.83
C VAL A 40 2.71 -2.26 -4.61
N ARG A 41 2.89 -2.92 -5.75
CA ARG A 41 3.98 -2.60 -6.68
C ARG A 41 3.48 -1.61 -7.74
N VAL A 42 4.18 -0.49 -7.88
CA VAL A 42 3.93 0.51 -8.92
C VAL A 42 5.17 0.61 -9.80
N ASN A 43 5.02 0.31 -11.09
CA ASN A 43 6.15 0.29 -12.01
C ASN A 43 6.35 1.65 -12.68
N ARG A 44 7.61 1.99 -12.96
CA ARG A 44 7.99 3.14 -13.78
C ARG A 44 7.44 4.49 -13.28
N VAL A 45 7.57 4.74 -11.99
CA VAL A 45 7.22 6.01 -11.32
C VAL A 45 8.35 7.02 -11.49
N GLY A 46 8.04 8.27 -11.84
CA GLY A 46 9.04 9.33 -11.92
C GLY A 46 9.72 9.57 -10.58
N ILE A 47 11.03 9.82 -10.56
CA ILE A 47 11.81 9.86 -9.30
C ILE A 47 11.29 10.86 -8.26
N PHE A 48 10.76 12.01 -8.68
CA PHE A 48 10.19 13.00 -7.78
C PHE A 48 8.90 12.48 -7.13
N ALA A 49 8.02 11.87 -7.93
CA ALA A 49 6.80 11.26 -7.43
C ALA A 49 7.10 10.07 -6.51
N ALA A 50 8.13 9.26 -6.82
CA ALA A 50 8.56 8.15 -5.98
C ALA A 50 9.09 8.63 -4.62
N ASN A 51 9.87 9.72 -4.59
CA ASN A 51 10.36 10.30 -3.35
C ASN A 51 9.23 10.95 -2.53
N ILE A 52 8.28 11.65 -3.18
CA ILE A 52 7.08 12.18 -2.51
C ILE A 52 6.27 11.03 -1.91
N LEU A 53 5.98 9.99 -2.70
CA LEU A 53 5.25 8.80 -2.24
C LEU A 53 5.92 8.16 -1.01
N LYS A 54 7.26 8.06 -1.01
CA LYS A 54 8.00 7.56 0.16
C LYS A 54 7.83 8.46 1.38
N GLN A 55 7.89 9.78 1.24
CA GLN A 55 7.69 10.71 2.36
C GLN A 55 6.24 10.66 2.90
N GLU A 56 5.25 10.64 2.02
CA GLU A 56 3.83 10.52 2.40
C GLU A 56 3.55 9.19 3.11
N ALA A 57 4.06 8.07 2.56
CA ALA A 57 3.92 6.76 3.19
C ALA A 57 4.52 6.74 4.61
N LEU A 58 5.73 7.28 4.80
CA LEU A 58 6.37 7.38 6.11
C LEU A 58 5.54 8.22 7.09
N SER A 59 4.93 9.31 6.62
CA SER A 59 4.08 10.16 7.47
C SER A 59 2.83 9.44 7.99
N LEU A 60 2.36 8.42 7.26
CA LEU A 60 1.18 7.61 7.58
C LEU A 60 1.53 6.32 8.34
N GLY A 61 2.80 6.08 8.66
CA GLY A 61 3.27 4.84 9.31
C GLY A 61 3.48 3.66 8.36
N ALA A 62 3.43 3.89 7.05
CA ALA A 62 3.79 2.94 6.00
C ALA A 62 5.22 3.19 5.49
N ASP A 63 5.70 2.40 4.53
CA ASP A 63 6.94 2.65 3.81
C ASP A 63 6.76 2.37 2.31
N THR A 64 7.57 3.03 1.49
CA THR A 64 7.71 2.75 0.07
C THR A 64 9.18 2.48 -0.25
N ALA A 65 9.48 1.27 -0.69
CA ALA A 65 10.80 0.93 -1.22
C ALA A 65 10.97 1.54 -2.62
N VAL A 66 12.08 2.24 -2.83
CA VAL A 66 12.46 2.88 -4.10
C VAL A 66 13.94 2.58 -4.38
N SER A 67 14.39 2.71 -5.63
CA SER A 67 15.82 2.56 -5.96
C SER A 67 16.67 3.64 -5.26
N LYS A 68 17.87 3.27 -4.80
CA LYS A 68 18.85 4.25 -4.23
C LYS A 68 19.18 5.40 -5.19
N ASP A 69 19.06 5.16 -6.50
CA ASP A 69 19.38 6.14 -7.53
C ASP A 69 18.29 7.22 -7.68
N THR A 70 17.13 7.07 -7.03
CA THR A 70 16.11 8.14 -6.97
C THR A 70 16.56 9.36 -6.17
N LEU A 71 17.45 9.17 -5.18
CA LEU A 71 17.99 10.27 -4.37
C LEU A 71 19.06 11.07 -5.13
N THR A 72 19.86 10.38 -5.94
CA THR A 72 20.95 11.00 -6.71
C THR A 72 20.50 11.55 -8.08
N GLY A 73 19.28 11.23 -8.51
CA GLY A 73 18.74 11.64 -9.82
C GLY A 73 19.39 10.94 -11.01
N LYS A 74 20.17 9.88 -10.80
CA LYS A 74 20.84 9.11 -11.88
C LYS A 74 19.85 8.38 -12.79
N VAL A 75 18.65 8.09 -12.28
CA VAL A 75 17.55 7.49 -13.04
C VAL A 75 16.40 8.49 -13.14
N LYS A 76 15.60 8.42 -14.21
CA LYS A 76 14.38 9.26 -14.37
C LYS A 76 13.13 8.58 -13.82
N TYR A 77 13.15 7.25 -13.72
CA TYR A 77 12.04 6.44 -13.24
C TYR A 77 12.55 5.33 -12.32
N THR A 78 11.70 4.87 -11.40
CA THR A 78 11.94 3.70 -10.54
C THR A 78 10.66 2.88 -10.42
N ASP A 79 10.79 1.60 -10.10
CA ASP A 79 9.69 0.85 -9.53
C ASP A 79 9.60 1.17 -8.03
N CYS A 80 8.39 1.12 -7.49
CA CYS A 80 8.09 1.35 -6.08
C CYS A 80 7.38 0.12 -5.51
N LEU A 81 7.71 -0.26 -4.28
CA LEU A 81 6.95 -1.25 -3.50
C LEU A 81 6.46 -0.58 -2.22
N ILE A 82 5.16 -0.34 -2.16
CA ILE A 82 4.48 0.25 -1.00
C ILE A 82 4.12 -0.89 -0.03
N MET A 83 4.43 -0.68 1.23
CA MET A 83 4.22 -1.61 2.34
C MET A 83 3.59 -0.85 3.50
N GLY A 84 2.42 -1.26 3.95
CA GLY A 84 1.74 -0.64 5.09
C GLY A 84 0.93 -1.67 5.88
N ASN A 85 0.81 -1.42 7.17
CA ASN A 85 -0.06 -2.12 8.12
C ASN A 85 -0.97 -1.09 8.79
#